data_AF-A0A353LGT8-F1
#
_entry.id   AF-A0A353LGT8-F1
#
_cell.length_a   1.000
_cell.length_b   1.000
_cell.length_c   1.000
_cell.angle_alpha   90.00
_cell.angle_beta   90.00
_cell.angle_gamma   90.00
#
_symmetry.space_group_name_H-M   'P 1'
#
loop_
_entity.id
_entity.type
_entity.pdbx_description
1 polymer ?
#
loop_
_entity_poly.entity_id
_entity_poly.type
_entity_poly.pdbx_seq_one_letter_code
_entity_poly.pdbx_strand_id
1 'polypeptide(L)'
;ASINSAKIGGIIANNASGSSYGIKHNSYHTVKSMRIIFADGSLLDTADTTSCQSFIASHPEFIAQIERLHNEASGNEGVKNRIQQKFQLKNTCGYGVNSLIDFSDPVDILQHLMIGSEGTLGFVSQATFETVHDAPLKATAMLYFHNLRDVCETILPLRSCSVSAAELMDRNALRAVENQEGMPAELKSLPEGAAALL
;
A
#
# COMPACT_ATOMS: atom_id res chain seq x y z
N ALA A 1 0.26 11.34 -14.46
CA ALA A 1 0.20 10.42 -13.31
C ALA A 1 0.05 8.98 -13.80
N SER A 2 0.56 7.99 -13.06
CA SER A 2 0.49 6.57 -13.44
C SER A 2 -0.93 6.02 -13.50
N ILE A 3 -1.94 6.74 -12.99
CA ILE A 3 -3.35 6.33 -13.03
C ILE A 3 -3.85 5.94 -14.43
N ASN A 4 -3.29 6.53 -15.49
CA ASN A 4 -3.68 6.25 -16.88
C ASN A 4 -3.04 4.97 -17.46
N SER A 5 -2.01 4.44 -16.81
CA SER A 5 -1.20 3.32 -17.33
C SER A 5 -1.09 2.14 -16.37
N ALA A 6 -1.16 2.38 -15.06
CA ALA A 6 -1.07 1.37 -14.03
C ALA A 6 -2.24 0.39 -14.13
N LYS A 7 -1.94 -0.90 -13.92
CA LYS A 7 -2.90 -2.00 -13.96
C LYS A 7 -2.98 -2.65 -12.59
N ILE A 8 -4.12 -3.26 -12.26
CA ILE A 8 -4.37 -3.91 -10.96
C ILE A 8 -3.28 -4.91 -10.60
N GLY A 9 -2.84 -5.75 -11.53
CA GLY A 9 -1.74 -6.70 -11.28
C GLY A 9 -0.44 -6.02 -10.85
N GLY A 10 -0.05 -4.91 -11.50
CA GLY A 10 1.12 -4.14 -11.12
C GLY A 10 0.95 -3.40 -9.79
N ILE A 11 -0.27 -2.94 -9.48
CA ILE A 11 -0.61 -2.31 -8.20
C ILE A 11 -0.44 -3.32 -7.06
N ILE A 12 -0.94 -4.54 -7.22
CA ILE A 12 -0.75 -5.65 -6.27
C ILE A 12 0.75 -5.97 -6.14
N ALA A 13 1.42 -6.22 -7.26
CA ALA A 13 2.82 -6.63 -7.28
C ALA A 13 3.75 -5.61 -6.60
N ASN A 14 3.43 -4.32 -6.63
CA ASN A 14 4.25 -3.27 -6.03
C ASN A 14 3.68 -2.76 -4.68
N ASN A 15 2.60 -3.38 -4.17
CA ASN A 15 1.81 -2.87 -3.05
C ASN A 15 1.53 -1.35 -3.15
N ALA A 16 1.22 -0.90 -4.36
CA ALA A 16 1.05 0.50 -4.65
C ALA A 16 -0.26 1.02 -4.03
N SER A 17 -0.23 2.24 -3.51
CA SER A 17 -1.44 2.94 -3.06
C SER A 17 -1.34 4.43 -3.36
N GLY A 18 -2.50 5.07 -3.56
CA GLY A 18 -2.60 6.52 -3.75
C GLY A 18 -2.18 7.29 -2.50
N SER A 19 -1.86 8.58 -2.68
CA SER A 19 -1.35 9.46 -1.62
C SER A 19 -2.33 9.61 -0.45
N SER A 20 -3.64 9.59 -0.72
CA SER A 20 -4.69 9.73 0.30
C SER A 20 -4.96 8.49 1.14
N TYR A 21 -4.41 7.32 0.79
CA TYR A 21 -4.86 6.03 1.33
C TYR A 21 -3.77 5.29 2.11
N GLY A 22 -2.49 5.70 1.94
CA GLY A 22 -1.37 5.31 2.79
C GLY A 22 -1.28 3.81 3.05
N ILE A 23 -1.27 3.45 4.33
CA ILE A 23 -1.20 2.07 4.84
C ILE A 23 -2.60 1.49 5.01
N LYS A 24 -3.59 2.31 5.34
CA LYS A 24 -4.92 1.86 5.80
C LYS A 24 -5.77 1.22 4.68
N HIS A 25 -5.65 1.73 3.46
CA HIS A 25 -6.46 1.31 2.32
C HIS A 25 -5.58 0.97 1.10
N ASN A 26 -4.50 0.21 1.32
CA ASN A 26 -3.69 -0.37 0.26
C ASN A 26 -4.20 -1.77 -0.13
N SER A 27 -3.61 -2.37 -1.18
CA SER A 27 -3.99 -3.72 -1.63
C SER A 27 -3.92 -4.77 -0.53
N TYR A 28 -2.95 -4.66 0.39
CA TYR A 28 -2.80 -5.58 1.51
C TYR A 28 -4.03 -5.60 2.44
N HIS A 29 -4.63 -4.44 2.71
CA HIS A 29 -5.76 -4.34 3.65
C HIS A 29 -7.13 -4.44 2.96
N THR A 30 -7.19 -4.27 1.64
CA THR A 30 -8.47 -4.29 0.90
C THR A 30 -8.65 -5.52 0.05
N VAL A 31 -7.61 -6.34 -0.18
CA VAL A 31 -7.81 -7.58 -0.94
C VAL A 31 -8.78 -8.49 -0.20
N LYS A 32 -9.76 -8.98 -0.94
CA LYS A 32 -10.71 -10.00 -0.48
C LYS A 32 -10.31 -11.37 -1.00
N SER A 33 -9.99 -11.47 -2.29
CA SER A 33 -9.59 -12.73 -2.93
C SER A 33 -8.71 -12.50 -4.15
N MET A 34 -7.98 -13.55 -4.57
CA MET A 34 -7.15 -13.57 -5.77
C MET A 34 -7.24 -14.92 -6.49
N ARG A 35 -7.08 -14.88 -7.82
CA ARG A 35 -6.79 -16.07 -8.63
C ARG A 35 -5.36 -16.01 -9.15
N ILE A 36 -4.55 -16.92 -8.63
CA ILE A 36 -3.10 -16.97 -8.83
C ILE A 36 -2.77 -18.18 -9.71
N ILE A 37 -1.92 -17.96 -10.71
CA ILE A 37 -1.35 -19.01 -11.55
C ILE A 37 0.16 -19.07 -11.24
N PHE A 38 0.64 -20.22 -10.79
CA PHE A 38 2.04 -20.43 -10.44
C PHE A 38 2.88 -20.88 -11.65
N ALA A 39 4.21 -20.92 -11.47
CA ALA A 39 5.15 -21.22 -12.53
C ALA A 39 5.00 -22.64 -13.13
N ASP A 40 4.45 -23.59 -12.36
CA ASP A 40 4.14 -24.94 -12.81
C ASP A 40 2.78 -25.05 -13.53
N GLY A 41 2.05 -23.94 -13.66
CA GLY A 41 0.72 -23.88 -14.26
C GLY A 41 -0.42 -24.23 -13.30
N SER A 42 -0.13 -24.52 -12.02
CA SER A 42 -1.16 -24.72 -11.01
C SER A 42 -1.93 -23.44 -10.74
N LEU A 43 -3.23 -23.59 -10.44
CA LEU A 43 -4.15 -22.50 -10.17
C LEU A 43 -4.64 -22.57 -8.72
N LEU A 44 -4.60 -21.42 -8.05
CA LEU A 44 -5.20 -21.21 -6.74
C LEU A 44 -6.20 -20.05 -6.83
N ASP A 45 -7.48 -20.35 -6.65
CA ASP A 45 -8.55 -19.34 -6.49
C ASP A 45 -8.95 -19.25 -5.03
N THR A 46 -8.52 -18.18 -4.35
CA THR A 46 -8.72 -18.04 -2.90
C THR A 46 -10.16 -17.75 -2.51
N ALA A 47 -11.04 -17.43 -3.47
CA ALA A 47 -12.48 -17.28 -3.24
C ALA A 47 -13.23 -18.63 -3.24
N ASP A 48 -12.62 -19.70 -3.77
CA ASP A 48 -13.25 -21.00 -3.93
C ASP A 48 -12.63 -22.02 -2.98
N THR A 49 -13.39 -22.39 -1.94
CA THR A 49 -12.98 -23.40 -0.94
C THR A 49 -12.53 -24.72 -1.58
N THR A 50 -13.15 -25.13 -2.69
CA THR A 50 -12.78 -26.37 -3.39
C THR A 50 -11.42 -26.23 -4.07
N SER A 51 -11.14 -25.06 -4.66
CA SER A 51 -9.83 -24.74 -5.23
C SER A 51 -8.76 -24.73 -4.15
N CYS A 52 -8.99 -24.07 -3.02
CA CYS A 52 -8.07 -24.04 -1.89
C CYS A 52 -7.74 -25.45 -1.37
N GLN A 53 -8.75 -26.28 -1.13
CA GLN A 53 -8.56 -27.65 -0.65
C GLN A 53 -7.80 -28.52 -1.65
N SER A 54 -8.13 -28.40 -2.94
CA SER A 54 -7.46 -29.14 -4.01
C SER A 54 -5.99 -28.72 -4.15
N PHE A 55 -5.71 -27.42 -4.03
CA PHE A 55 -4.35 -26.88 -4.08
C PHE A 55 -3.50 -27.38 -2.91
N ILE A 56 -4.03 -27.33 -1.69
CA ILE A 56 -3.35 -27.84 -0.49
C ILE A 56 -3.05 -29.34 -0.61
N ALA A 57 -4.03 -30.13 -1.06
CA ALA A 57 -3.87 -31.57 -1.22
C ALA A 57 -2.86 -31.95 -2.32
N SER A 58 -2.75 -31.15 -3.38
CA SER A 58 -1.82 -31.39 -4.48
C SER A 58 -0.40 -30.85 -4.24
N HIS A 59 -0.23 -29.86 -3.37
CA HIS A 59 1.07 -29.21 -3.08
C HIS A 59 1.44 -29.27 -1.59
N PRO A 60 1.42 -30.44 -0.94
CA PRO A 60 1.63 -30.55 0.51
C PRO A 60 3.00 -30.04 0.95
N GLU A 61 4.06 -30.28 0.18
CA GLU A 61 5.41 -29.78 0.50
C GLU A 61 5.51 -28.26 0.42
N PHE A 62 4.84 -27.64 -0.57
CA PHE A 62 4.83 -26.18 -0.71
C PHE A 62 4.09 -25.52 0.46
N ILE A 63 2.92 -26.05 0.82
CA ILE A 63 2.15 -25.57 1.97
C ILE A 63 2.95 -25.73 3.27
N ALA A 64 3.59 -26.88 3.48
CA ALA A 64 4.42 -27.11 4.66
C ALA A 64 5.59 -26.11 4.77
N GLN A 65 6.15 -25.64 3.64
CA GLN A 65 7.16 -24.59 3.64
C GLN A 65 6.60 -23.23 4.07
N ILE A 66 5.38 -22.87 3.64
CA ILE A 66 4.70 -21.65 4.08
C ILE A 66 4.41 -21.70 5.58
N GLU A 67 3.87 -22.81 6.07
CA GLU A 67 3.60 -23.02 7.50
C GLU A 67 4.89 -22.96 8.33
N ARG A 68 6.00 -23.52 7.82
CA ARG A 68 7.31 -23.41 8.47
C ARG A 68 7.77 -21.95 8.56
N LEU A 69 7.65 -21.17 7.49
CA LEU A 69 7.99 -19.74 7.50
C LEU A 69 7.12 -18.96 8.49
N HIS A 70 5.81 -19.26 8.54
CA HIS A 70 4.89 -18.70 9.52
C HIS A 70 5.38 -18.99 10.95
N ASN A 71 5.65 -20.25 11.27
CA ASN A 71 6.09 -20.68 12.60
C ASN A 71 7.44 -20.08 12.99
N GLU A 72 8.40 -20.00 12.06
CA GLU A 72 9.69 -19.35 12.29
C GLU A 72 9.55 -17.84 12.55
N ALA A 73 8.67 -17.16 11.81
CA ALA A 73 8.44 -15.73 11.97
C ALA A 73 7.63 -15.37 13.22
N SER A 74 6.59 -16.15 13.53
CA SER A 74 5.66 -15.89 14.64
C SER A 74 6.20 -16.40 15.98
N GLY A 75 6.98 -17.49 15.97
CA GLY A 75 7.59 -18.10 17.16
C GLY A 75 8.89 -17.43 17.64
N ASN A 76 9.48 -16.55 16.83
CA ASN A 76 10.67 -15.78 17.21
C ASN A 76 10.30 -14.31 17.47
N GLU A 77 10.25 -13.92 18.76
CA GLU A 77 9.91 -12.55 19.18
C GLU A 77 10.79 -11.48 18.51
N GLY A 78 12.08 -11.74 18.30
CA GLY A 78 12.98 -10.79 17.63
C GLY A 78 12.60 -10.56 16.16
N VAL A 79 12.27 -11.64 15.44
CA VAL A 79 11.82 -11.57 14.04
C VAL A 79 10.45 -10.92 13.95
N LYS A 80 9.50 -11.36 14.77
CA LYS A 80 8.14 -10.80 14.84
C LYS A 80 8.16 -9.30 15.09
N ASN A 81 8.90 -8.83 16.10
CA ASN A 81 9.03 -7.41 16.40
C ASN A 81 9.66 -6.63 15.24
N ARG A 82 10.67 -7.19 14.57
CA ARG A 82 11.29 -6.56 13.39
C ARG A 82 10.29 -6.42 12.24
N ILE A 83 9.49 -7.45 11.96
CA ILE A 83 8.45 -7.41 10.93
C ILE A 83 7.40 -6.36 11.30
N GLN A 84 6.86 -6.40 12.53
CA GLN A 84 5.87 -5.42 12.99
C GLN A 84 6.38 -3.98 12.85
N GLN A 85 7.59 -3.69 13.33
CA GLN A 85 8.20 -2.36 13.20
C GLN A 85 8.37 -1.93 11.74
N LYS A 86 8.82 -2.85 10.87
CA LYS A 86 9.04 -2.55 9.45
C LYS A 86 7.75 -2.17 8.71
N PHE A 87 6.63 -2.81 9.05
CA PHE A 87 5.33 -2.63 8.38
C PHE A 87 4.40 -1.63 9.08
N GLN A 88 4.85 -0.97 10.16
CA GLN A 88 4.19 0.23 10.72
C GLN A 88 4.21 1.41 9.74
N LEU A 89 5.15 1.41 8.80
CA LEU A 89 5.25 2.40 7.73
C LEU A 89 4.87 1.74 6.40
N LYS A 90 4.44 2.56 5.43
CA LYS A 90 4.12 2.07 4.09
C LYS A 90 5.36 1.42 3.49
N ASN A 91 5.23 0.14 3.12
CA ASN A 91 6.27 -0.62 2.46
C ASN A 91 5.82 -1.02 1.05
N THR A 92 6.55 -0.56 0.04
CA THR A 92 6.27 -0.79 -1.40
C THR A 92 7.42 -1.52 -2.10
N CYS A 93 8.34 -2.11 -1.34
CA CYS A 93 9.51 -2.79 -1.88
C CYS A 93 9.65 -4.17 -1.24
N GLY A 94 9.66 -5.21 -2.08
CA GLY A 94 9.72 -6.59 -1.67
C GLY A 94 8.42 -7.15 -1.07
N TYR A 95 8.49 -8.42 -0.70
CA TYR A 95 7.35 -9.22 -0.28
C TYR A 95 6.65 -8.66 0.97
N GLY A 96 5.32 -8.77 1.01
CA GLY A 96 4.50 -8.51 2.18
C GLY A 96 4.71 -9.53 3.31
N VAL A 97 5.93 -9.63 3.84
CA VAL A 97 6.32 -10.63 4.85
C VAL A 97 5.60 -10.46 6.19
N ASN A 98 4.90 -9.35 6.40
CA ASN A 98 3.96 -9.22 7.51
C ASN A 98 2.82 -10.24 7.45
N SER A 99 2.52 -10.80 6.27
CA SER A 99 1.53 -11.87 6.16
C SER A 99 1.87 -13.10 7.00
N LEU A 100 3.16 -13.38 7.20
CA LEU A 100 3.65 -14.49 8.02
C LEU A 100 3.28 -14.34 9.50
N ILE A 101 2.94 -13.14 9.97
CA ILE A 101 2.56 -12.89 11.37
C ILE A 101 1.12 -12.39 11.52
N ASP A 102 0.53 -11.86 10.46
CA ASP A 102 -0.84 -11.32 10.45
C ASP A 102 -1.88 -12.44 10.22
N PHE A 103 -1.48 -13.54 9.56
CA PHE A 103 -2.36 -14.66 9.21
C PHE A 103 -1.78 -15.99 9.69
N SER A 104 -2.68 -16.97 9.90
CA SER A 104 -2.34 -18.35 10.27
C SER A 104 -2.69 -19.37 9.19
N ASP A 105 -3.69 -19.09 8.35
CA ASP A 105 -4.05 -19.96 7.23
C ASP A 105 -3.03 -19.82 6.09
N PRO A 106 -2.47 -20.91 5.55
CA PRO A 106 -1.43 -20.84 4.53
C PRO A 106 -1.91 -20.23 3.21
N VAL A 107 -3.19 -20.36 2.86
CA VAL A 107 -3.76 -19.72 1.66
C VAL A 107 -3.87 -18.22 1.85
N ASP A 108 -4.30 -17.76 3.04
CA ASP A 108 -4.31 -16.33 3.37
C ASP A 108 -2.89 -15.74 3.37
N ILE A 109 -1.92 -16.45 3.94
CA ILE A 109 -0.50 -16.05 3.91
C ILE A 109 -0.03 -15.91 2.46
N LEU A 110 -0.27 -16.91 1.61
CA LEU A 110 0.08 -16.91 0.19
C LEU A 110 -0.57 -15.75 -0.56
N GLN A 111 -1.87 -15.53 -0.38
CA GLN A 111 -2.60 -14.41 -0.98
C GLN A 111 -1.92 -13.07 -0.69
N HIS A 112 -1.51 -12.86 0.56
CA HIS A 112 -0.91 -11.60 0.98
C HIS A 112 0.59 -11.50 0.63
N LEU A 113 1.31 -12.62 0.47
CA LEU A 113 2.66 -12.64 -0.10
C LEU A 113 2.69 -12.20 -1.56
N MET A 114 1.61 -12.41 -2.32
CA MET A 114 1.51 -11.90 -3.71
C MET A 114 1.58 -10.37 -3.77
N ILE A 115 1.24 -9.67 -2.68
CA ILE A 115 1.25 -8.22 -2.57
C ILE A 115 2.68 -7.77 -2.23
N GLY A 116 3.29 -6.98 -3.11
CA GLY A 116 4.72 -6.68 -3.04
C GLY A 116 5.63 -7.73 -3.68
N SER A 117 5.06 -8.73 -4.38
CA SER A 117 5.85 -9.79 -5.02
C SER A 117 6.69 -9.35 -6.22
N GLU A 118 6.45 -8.15 -6.75
CA GLU A 118 7.12 -7.63 -7.96
C GLU A 118 7.03 -8.59 -9.15
N GLY A 119 6.00 -9.45 -9.18
CA GLY A 119 5.75 -10.42 -10.25
C GLY A 119 6.59 -11.70 -10.18
N THR A 120 7.26 -11.96 -9.07
CA THR A 120 8.20 -13.09 -8.95
C THR A 120 7.61 -14.38 -8.40
N LEU A 121 6.43 -14.32 -7.76
CA LEU A 121 5.82 -15.49 -7.10
C LEU A 121 4.73 -16.19 -7.93
N GLY A 122 4.21 -15.51 -8.95
CA GLY A 122 3.12 -16.02 -9.77
C GLY A 122 2.37 -14.92 -10.49
N PHE A 123 1.44 -15.31 -11.36
CA PHE A 123 0.61 -14.41 -12.13
C PHE A 123 -0.78 -14.26 -11.48
N VAL A 124 -1.13 -13.04 -11.07
CA VAL A 124 -2.47 -12.72 -10.57
C VAL A 124 -3.39 -12.44 -11.76
N SER A 125 -4.24 -13.40 -12.09
CA SER A 125 -5.19 -13.32 -13.21
C SER A 125 -6.49 -12.60 -12.86
N GLN A 126 -6.89 -12.63 -11.59
CA GLN A 126 -8.07 -11.96 -11.05
C GLN A 126 -7.81 -11.53 -9.61
N ALA A 127 -8.39 -10.41 -9.19
CA ALA A 127 -8.40 -9.97 -7.80
C ALA A 127 -9.74 -9.31 -7.47
N THR A 128 -10.22 -9.53 -6.25
CA THR A 128 -11.40 -8.88 -5.69
C THR A 128 -10.95 -8.03 -4.51
N PHE A 129 -11.47 -6.81 -4.43
CA PHE A 129 -11.18 -5.90 -3.32
C PHE A 129 -12.48 -5.51 -2.60
N GLU A 130 -12.36 -5.32 -1.29
CA GLU A 130 -13.35 -4.58 -0.52
C GLU A 130 -13.31 -3.10 -0.94
N THR A 131 -14.48 -2.54 -1.22
CA THR A 131 -14.60 -1.12 -1.55
C THR A 131 -14.51 -0.27 -0.28
N VAL A 132 -13.97 0.93 -0.41
CA VAL A 132 -13.87 1.90 0.68
C VAL A 132 -14.94 2.97 0.53
N HIS A 133 -15.29 3.63 1.64
CA HIS A 133 -16.26 4.72 1.61
C HIS A 133 -15.75 5.87 0.72
N ASP A 134 -16.56 6.26 -0.27
CA ASP A 134 -16.33 7.44 -1.08
C ASP A 134 -17.27 8.57 -0.62
N ALA A 135 -16.69 9.65 -0.09
CA ALA A 135 -17.47 10.77 0.41
C ALA A 135 -18.14 11.51 -0.77
N PRO A 136 -19.45 11.79 -0.72
CA PRO A 136 -20.17 12.43 -1.83
C PRO A 136 -19.75 13.89 -2.04
N LEU A 137 -19.26 14.54 -0.98
CA LEU A 137 -18.77 15.91 -1.00
C LEU A 137 -17.30 15.92 -0.57
N LYS A 138 -16.46 16.58 -1.36
CA LYS A 138 -15.02 16.67 -1.15
C LYS A 138 -14.61 18.15 -1.21
N ALA A 139 -13.77 18.57 -0.27
CA ALA A 139 -13.18 19.90 -0.25
C ALA A 139 -11.66 19.77 -0.15
N THR A 140 -10.95 20.75 -0.71
CA THR A 140 -9.49 20.86 -0.62
C THR A 140 -9.15 22.29 -0.23
N ALA A 141 -8.04 22.47 0.50
CA ALA A 141 -7.57 23.80 0.90
C ALA A 141 -6.06 23.85 0.71
N MET A 142 -5.56 24.91 0.08
CA MET A 142 -4.13 25.17 -0.04
C MET A 142 -3.72 26.17 1.02
N LEU A 143 -2.78 25.78 1.88
CA LEU A 143 -2.23 26.62 2.95
C LEU A 143 -0.76 26.90 2.67
N TYR A 144 -0.37 28.17 2.70
CA TYR A 144 1.02 28.58 2.52
C TYR A 144 1.66 28.99 3.85
N PHE A 145 2.89 28.56 4.06
CA PHE A 145 3.66 28.79 5.27
C PHE A 145 4.99 29.45 4.94
N HIS A 146 5.55 30.18 5.90
CA HIS A 146 6.84 30.85 5.72
C HIS A 146 8.01 29.88 5.67
N ASN A 147 7.88 28.74 6.35
CA ASN A 147 8.93 27.73 6.44
C ASN A 147 8.36 26.31 6.61
N LEU A 148 9.20 25.31 6.36
CA LEU A 148 8.84 23.88 6.47
C LEU A 148 8.46 23.45 7.90
N ARG A 149 9.07 24.07 8.92
CA ARG A 149 8.77 23.74 10.33
C ARG A 149 7.33 24.08 10.68
N ASP A 150 6.83 25.23 10.25
CA ASP A 150 5.44 25.65 10.50
C ASP A 150 4.43 24.64 9.90
N VAL A 151 4.75 24.08 8.73
CA VAL A 151 3.93 23.01 8.11
C VAL A 151 3.91 21.76 8.99
N CYS A 152 5.08 21.29 9.42
CA CYS A 152 5.21 20.10 10.28
C CYS A 152 4.47 20.27 11.61
N GLU A 153 4.56 21.45 12.23
CA GLU A 153 3.84 21.79 13.45
C GLU A 153 2.32 21.80 13.25
N THR A 154 1.85 22.19 12.06
CA THR A 154 0.42 22.19 11.69
C THR A 154 -0.12 20.80 11.36
N ILE A 155 0.69 19.91 10.77
CA ILE A 155 0.27 18.52 10.45
C ILE A 155 -0.12 17.75 11.72
N LEU A 156 0.59 17.96 12.84
CA LEU A 156 0.34 17.24 14.09
C LEU A 156 -1.11 17.36 14.60
N PRO A 157 -1.67 18.56 14.82
CA PRO A 157 -3.07 18.71 15.23
C PRO A 157 -4.06 18.29 14.14
N LEU A 158 -3.73 18.40 12.85
CA LEU A 158 -4.60 17.94 11.76
C LEU A 158 -4.86 16.44 11.79
N ARG A 159 -3.98 15.63 12.39
CA ARG A 159 -4.22 14.19 12.61
C ARG A 159 -5.42 13.91 13.51
N SER A 160 -5.83 14.88 14.33
CA SER A 160 -7.03 14.80 15.17
C SER A 160 -8.30 15.29 14.46
N CYS A 161 -8.17 15.83 13.24
CA CYS A 161 -9.29 16.28 12.41
C CYS A 161 -9.69 15.23 11.38
N SER A 162 -10.88 15.38 10.79
CA SER A 162 -11.36 14.54 9.68
C SER A 162 -10.74 14.93 8.33
N VAL A 163 -9.42 14.92 8.27
CA VAL A 163 -8.66 15.20 7.04
C VAL A 163 -8.33 13.87 6.36
N SER A 164 -8.81 13.68 5.13
CA SER A 164 -8.60 12.43 4.37
C SER A 164 -7.16 12.29 3.85
N ALA A 165 -6.50 13.40 3.53
CA ALA A 165 -5.13 13.44 3.04
C ALA A 165 -4.52 14.81 3.35
N ALA A 166 -3.21 14.84 3.57
CA ALA A 166 -2.45 16.07 3.68
C ALA A 166 -1.13 15.89 2.92
N GLU A 167 -0.86 16.74 1.93
CA GLU A 167 0.34 16.68 1.11
C GLU A 167 1.22 17.91 1.34
N LEU A 168 2.44 17.66 1.82
CA LEU A 168 3.45 18.69 2.01
C LEU A 168 4.16 18.97 0.68
N MET A 169 4.25 20.24 0.31
CA MET A 169 5.03 20.72 -0.82
C MET A 169 6.11 21.68 -0.32
N ASP A 170 7.38 21.36 -0.59
CA ASP A 170 8.49 22.26 -0.27
C ASP A 170 8.60 23.41 -1.29
N ARG A 171 9.51 24.36 -1.03
CA ARG A 171 9.70 25.50 -1.94
C ARG A 171 10.02 25.05 -3.36
N ASN A 172 10.83 24.01 -3.52
CA ASN A 172 11.29 23.51 -4.82
C ASN A 172 10.13 22.97 -5.65
N ALA A 173 9.23 22.19 -5.04
CA ALA A 173 8.03 21.68 -5.67
C ALA A 173 7.12 22.82 -6.17
N LEU A 174 6.91 23.86 -5.34
CA LEU A 174 6.13 25.04 -5.71
C LEU A 174 6.80 25.82 -6.86
N ARG A 175 8.12 25.95 -6.81
CA ARG A 175 8.94 26.63 -7.84
C ARG A 175 8.86 25.97 -9.20
N ALA A 176 8.79 24.63 -9.21
CA ALA A 176 8.73 23.86 -10.44
C ALA A 176 7.49 24.18 -11.30
N VAL A 177 6.42 24.65 -10.66
CA VAL A 177 5.14 24.94 -11.31
C VAL A 177 4.78 26.44 -11.37
N GLU A 178 5.48 27.32 -10.65
CA GLU A 178 5.09 28.75 -10.51
C GLU A 178 5.00 29.54 -11.84
N ASN A 179 5.61 29.04 -12.92
CA ASN A 179 5.56 29.65 -14.25
C ASN A 179 4.62 28.92 -15.24
N GLN A 180 3.92 27.87 -14.78
CA GLN A 180 2.93 27.15 -15.60
C GLN A 180 1.66 27.97 -15.74
N GLU A 181 1.01 27.86 -16.90
CA GLU A 181 -0.26 28.53 -17.17
C GLU A 181 -1.34 28.06 -16.17
N GLY A 182 -2.13 29.00 -15.65
CA GLY A 182 -3.19 28.72 -14.67
C GLY A 182 -2.74 28.64 -13.21
N MET A 183 -1.45 28.75 -12.91
CA MET A 183 -0.95 28.75 -11.52
C MET A 183 -1.15 30.11 -10.83
N PRO A 184 -1.41 30.13 -9.51
CA PRO A 184 -1.58 31.38 -8.75
C PRO A 184 -0.34 32.27 -8.82
N ALA A 185 -0.54 33.57 -9.05
CA ALA A 185 0.55 34.53 -9.18
C ALA A 185 1.37 34.67 -7.87
N GLU A 186 0.73 34.40 -6.74
CA GLU A 186 1.30 34.44 -5.39
C GLU A 186 2.44 33.43 -5.23
N LEU A 187 2.48 32.34 -6.00
CA LEU A 187 3.59 31.38 -5.95
C LEU A 187 4.95 32.03 -6.21
N LYS A 188 4.98 33.06 -7.07
CA LYS A 188 6.20 33.78 -7.45
C LYS A 188 6.70 34.72 -6.34
N SER A 189 5.82 35.15 -5.43
CA SER A 189 6.17 36.03 -4.31
C SER A 189 6.52 35.26 -3.03
N LEU A 190 6.43 33.92 -3.03
CA LEU A 190 6.76 33.10 -1.88
C LEU A 190 8.26 33.15 -1.54
N PRO A 191 8.62 33.31 -0.25
CA PRO A 191 10.02 33.34 0.18
C PRO A 191 10.76 32.02 -0.06
N GLU A 192 12.09 32.04 -0.01
CA GLU A 192 12.95 30.85 -0.19
C GLU A 192 12.59 29.69 0.76
N GLY A 193 12.18 30.01 1.98
CA GLY A 193 11.79 29.01 2.97
C GLY A 193 10.40 28.43 2.78
N ALA A 194 9.55 29.02 1.93
CA ALA A 194 8.13 28.74 1.91
C ALA A 194 7.82 27.28 1.65
N ALA A 195 6.74 26.81 2.27
CA ALA A 195 6.19 25.50 2.03
C ALA A 195 4.67 25.60 1.99
N ALA A 196 4.03 24.60 1.41
CA ALA A 196 2.58 24.51 1.36
C ALA A 196 2.08 23.18 1.89
N LEU A 197 0.82 23.20 2.33
CA LEU A 197 0.06 22.03 2.71
C LEU A 197 -1.24 22.03 1.90
N LEU A 198 -1.49 20.94 1.18
CA LEU A 198 -2.73 20.66 0.46
C LEU A 198 -3.58 19.61 1.21
#